data_AF-A0A523ZYM7-F1
#
_entry.id   AF-A0A523ZYM7-F1
#
_cell.length_a   1.000
_cell.length_b   1.000
_cell.length_c   1.000
_cell.angle_alpha   90.00
_cell.angle_beta   90.00
_cell.angle_gamma   90.00
#
_symmetry.space_group_name_H-M   'P 1'
#
loop_
_entity.id
_entity.type
_entity.pdbx_description
1 polymer ?
#
loop_
_entity_poly.entity_id
_entity_poly.type
_entity_poly.pdbx_seq_one_letter_code
_entity_poly.pdbx_strand_id
1 'polypeptide(L)'
;MKDELEELPRGTDVAIFLSNHGFPLTKAGRYDASKDCYHENVKMVYESAKRAIEEGVSWEGEFEVFQVFGQFTEPKYNPESAMLTPLRALEMASSRNFEYVVDIPYEFPGDSVDVLVKLRNAYGIKTLPQWNEMFETRLKHGETNVKITSANFHPEHWIESYYQVAVEAVERLVTMP
;
A
#
# COMPACT_ATOMS: atom_id res chain seq x y z
N MET A 1 10.32 -7.60 1.02
CA MET A 1 10.81 -6.44 1.81
C MET A 1 12.30 -6.53 2.06
N LYS A 2 12.81 -7.62 2.66
CA LYS A 2 14.26 -7.82 2.84
C LYS A 2 15.03 -7.66 1.53
N ASP A 3 14.55 -8.30 0.47
CA ASP A 3 15.14 -8.20 -0.87
C ASP A 3 15.21 -6.75 -1.40
N GLU A 4 14.18 -5.94 -1.14
CA GLU A 4 14.18 -4.51 -1.52
C GLU A 4 15.20 -3.70 -0.72
N LEU A 5 15.33 -3.99 0.57
CA LEU A 5 16.25 -3.29 1.47
C LEU A 5 17.71 -3.70 1.26
N GLU A 6 17.96 -4.94 0.82
CA GLU A 6 19.30 -5.44 0.51
C GLU A 6 19.93 -4.76 -0.71
N GLU A 7 19.12 -4.20 -1.61
CA GLU A 7 19.59 -3.39 -2.73
C GLU A 7 20.04 -1.97 -2.31
N LEU A 8 19.71 -1.54 -1.09
CA LEU A 8 19.99 -0.19 -0.61
C LEU A 8 21.29 -0.14 0.20
N PRO A 9 22.01 1.01 0.18
CA PRO A 9 23.11 1.23 1.11
C PRO A 9 22.65 1.05 2.56
N ARG A 10 23.50 0.47 3.39
CA ARG A 10 23.21 0.36 4.83
C ARG A 10 23.07 1.75 5.45
N GLY A 11 22.08 1.90 6.32
CA GLY A 11 21.81 3.15 7.01
C GLY A 11 21.01 4.18 6.19
N THR A 12 20.60 3.85 4.96
CA THR A 12 19.69 4.70 4.19
C THR A 12 18.36 4.88 4.92
N ASP A 13 17.84 6.09 5.01
CA ASP A 13 16.53 6.33 5.62
C ASP A 13 15.41 5.91 4.65
N VAL A 14 14.57 4.95 5.06
CA VAL A 14 13.54 4.31 4.21
C VAL A 14 12.13 4.50 4.74
N ALA A 15 11.23 4.97 3.89
CA ALA A 15 9.79 4.94 4.15
C ALA A 15 9.11 3.85 3.32
N ILE A 16 8.21 3.10 3.94
CA ILE A 16 7.40 2.07 3.30
C ILE A 16 5.97 2.57 3.18
N PHE A 17 5.44 2.63 1.97
CA PHE A 17 4.04 2.96 1.76
C PHE A 17 3.26 1.68 1.49
N LEU A 18 2.29 1.40 2.34
CA LEU A 18 1.32 0.32 2.14
C LEU A 18 0.09 0.91 1.45
N SER A 19 -0.01 0.63 0.15
CA SER A 19 -1.02 1.21 -0.73
C SER A 19 -2.33 0.45 -0.69
N ASN A 20 -3.38 1.17 -0.33
CA ASN A 20 -4.77 0.75 -0.37
C ASN A 20 -5.51 1.39 -1.56
N HIS A 21 -6.62 0.79 -1.99
CA HIS A 21 -7.52 1.34 -2.99
C HIS A 21 -8.15 2.64 -2.49
N GLY A 22 -8.68 2.65 -1.27
CA GLY A 22 -9.47 3.74 -0.71
C GLY A 22 -10.96 3.56 -1.00
N PHE A 23 -11.78 4.20 -0.16
CA PHE A 23 -13.23 4.17 -0.26
C PHE A 23 -13.80 5.50 0.24
N PRO A 24 -14.93 6.00 -0.31
CA PRO A 24 -15.47 7.28 0.11
C PRO A 24 -15.81 7.34 1.61
N LEU A 25 -15.49 8.47 2.23
CA LEU A 25 -15.88 8.84 3.60
C LEU A 25 -17.15 9.70 3.62
N THR A 26 -17.89 9.72 2.52
CA THR A 26 -19.09 10.53 2.32
C THR A 26 -20.23 9.69 1.75
N LYS A 27 -21.45 10.25 1.69
CA LYS A 27 -22.59 9.53 1.09
C LYS A 27 -22.40 9.33 -0.42
N ALA A 28 -22.57 8.10 -0.86
CA ALA A 28 -22.67 7.70 -2.26
C ALA A 28 -24.15 7.44 -2.60
N GLY A 29 -24.87 8.49 -3.00
CA GLY A 29 -26.31 8.42 -3.23
C GLY A 29 -27.08 8.16 -1.93
N ARG A 30 -27.77 7.02 -1.84
CA ARG A 30 -28.48 6.59 -0.62
C ARG A 30 -27.59 5.83 0.36
N TYR A 31 -26.40 5.40 -0.07
CA TYR A 31 -25.47 4.65 0.74
C TYR A 31 -24.56 5.58 1.54
N ASP A 32 -24.43 5.34 2.84
CA ASP A 32 -23.52 6.09 3.71
C ASP A 32 -22.17 5.37 3.79
N ALA A 33 -21.31 5.63 2.81
CA ALA A 33 -20.02 4.93 2.70
C ALA A 33 -19.08 5.23 3.87
N SER A 34 -19.31 6.31 4.62
CA SER A 34 -18.56 6.61 5.85
C SER A 34 -18.76 5.57 6.96
N LYS A 35 -19.82 4.78 6.88
CA LYS A 35 -20.18 3.73 7.84
C LYS A 35 -19.88 2.33 7.33
N ASP A 36 -19.24 2.22 6.17
CA ASP A 36 -18.85 0.92 5.61
C ASP A 36 -17.77 0.27 6.50
N CYS A 37 -17.90 -1.04 6.70
CA CYS A 37 -16.91 -1.85 7.39
C CYS A 37 -15.53 -1.83 6.71
N TYR A 38 -15.44 -1.42 5.44
CA TYR A 38 -14.20 -1.21 4.72
C TYR A 38 -13.18 -0.43 5.55
N HIS A 39 -13.58 0.70 6.15
CA HIS A 39 -12.66 1.60 6.85
C HIS A 39 -12.02 0.95 8.08
N GLU A 40 -12.79 0.17 8.82
CA GLU A 40 -12.30 -0.59 9.97
C GLU A 40 -11.41 -1.74 9.50
N ASN A 41 -11.86 -2.49 8.49
CA ASN A 41 -11.13 -3.65 7.96
C ASN A 41 -9.75 -3.26 7.43
N VAL A 42 -9.65 -2.24 6.57
CA VAL A 42 -8.35 -1.83 6.01
C VAL A 42 -7.42 -1.27 7.08
N LYS A 43 -7.95 -0.64 8.12
CA LYS A 43 -7.14 -0.18 9.26
C LYS A 43 -6.60 -1.36 10.06
N MET A 44 -7.42 -2.36 10.35
CA MET A 44 -6.98 -3.56 11.07
C MET A 44 -5.87 -4.29 10.30
N VAL A 45 -6.04 -4.48 8.98
CA VAL A 45 -5.04 -5.14 8.15
C VAL A 45 -3.75 -4.31 8.11
N TYR A 46 -3.85 -2.99 7.94
CA TYR A 46 -2.69 -2.10 7.98
C TYR A 46 -1.91 -2.19 9.30
N GLU A 47 -2.58 -2.09 10.45
CA GLU A 47 -1.90 -2.15 11.76
C GLU A 47 -1.22 -3.50 11.99
N SER A 48 -1.83 -4.58 11.51
CA SER A 48 -1.20 -5.91 11.55
C SER A 48 0.03 -6.00 10.65
N ALA A 49 -0.06 -5.49 9.41
CA ALA A 49 1.04 -5.50 8.46
C ALA A 49 2.20 -4.61 8.92
N LYS A 50 1.90 -3.38 9.38
CA LYS A 50 2.87 -2.46 9.97
C LYS A 50 3.65 -3.12 11.10
N ARG A 51 2.95 -3.74 12.06
CA ARG A 51 3.59 -4.43 13.17
C ARG A 51 4.51 -5.55 12.68
N ALA A 52 4.03 -6.39 11.76
CA ALA A 52 4.85 -7.48 11.23
C ALA A 52 6.11 -6.99 10.50
N ILE A 53 6.02 -5.86 9.80
CA ILE A 53 7.17 -5.22 9.15
C ILE A 53 8.14 -4.68 10.21
N GLU A 54 7.64 -3.90 11.18
CA GLU A 54 8.46 -3.29 12.24
C GLU A 54 9.16 -4.33 13.12
N GLU A 55 8.53 -5.48 13.36
CA GLU A 55 9.13 -6.60 14.10
C GLU A 55 10.06 -7.46 13.24
N GLY A 56 9.77 -7.58 11.94
CA GLY A 56 10.45 -8.50 11.02
C GLY A 56 11.64 -7.89 10.27
N VAL A 57 11.76 -6.56 10.27
CA VAL A 57 12.82 -5.81 9.58
C VAL A 57 13.78 -5.22 10.62
N SER A 58 15.03 -5.67 10.60
CA SER A 58 16.12 -5.03 11.31
C SER A 58 16.85 -4.09 10.35
N TRP A 59 16.74 -2.78 10.57
CA TRP A 59 17.32 -1.76 9.71
C TRP A 59 18.17 -0.76 10.53
N GLU A 60 19.30 -0.32 9.96
CA GLU A 60 20.24 0.58 10.65
C GLU A 60 19.86 2.06 10.49
N GLY A 61 19.15 2.43 9.43
CA GLY A 61 18.67 3.80 9.19
C GLY A 61 17.28 4.05 9.79
N GLU A 62 16.76 5.27 9.61
CA GLU A 62 15.37 5.57 9.96
C GLU A 62 14.43 4.74 9.08
N PHE A 63 13.38 4.19 9.70
CA PHE A 63 12.45 3.29 9.04
C PHE A 63 11.02 3.58 9.51
N GLU A 64 10.11 3.81 8.57
CA GLU A 64 8.70 4.07 8.89
C GLU A 64 7.74 3.52 7.86
N VAL A 65 6.57 3.10 8.33
CA VAL A 65 5.50 2.56 7.50
C VAL A 65 4.32 3.53 7.50
N PHE A 66 3.82 3.86 6.30
CA PHE A 66 2.66 4.72 6.07
C PHE A 66 1.55 3.94 5.39
N GLN A 67 0.30 4.18 5.80
CA GLN A 67 -0.86 3.80 5.01
C GLN A 67 -1.15 4.88 3.98
N VAL A 68 -1.26 4.53 2.71
CA VAL A 68 -1.61 5.49 1.64
C VAL A 68 -2.76 4.96 0.80
N PHE A 69 -3.53 5.86 0.18
CA PHE A 69 -4.74 5.51 -0.57
C PHE A 69 -4.67 6.02 -2.02
N GLY A 70 -4.76 5.12 -2.99
CA GLY A 70 -4.64 5.44 -4.41
C GLY A 70 -5.88 6.06 -5.05
N GLN A 71 -7.05 5.98 -4.41
CA GLN A 71 -8.32 6.47 -4.97
C GLN A 71 -9.23 7.09 -3.92
N PHE A 72 -10.26 7.79 -4.40
CA PHE A 72 -11.24 8.52 -3.60
C PHE A 72 -10.59 9.54 -2.66
N THR A 73 -9.45 10.09 -3.07
CA THR A 73 -8.67 11.04 -2.29
C THR A 73 -9.07 12.48 -2.52
N GLU A 74 -9.95 12.74 -3.49
CA GLU A 74 -10.45 14.08 -3.79
C GLU A 74 -11.35 14.60 -2.65
N PRO A 75 -11.41 15.92 -2.41
CA PRO A 75 -12.13 16.49 -1.26
C PRO A 75 -13.60 16.06 -1.10
N LYS A 76 -14.29 15.74 -2.20
CA LYS A 76 -15.69 15.26 -2.16
C LYS A 76 -15.85 13.87 -1.55
N TYR A 77 -14.82 13.03 -1.59
CA TYR A 77 -14.81 11.67 -1.07
C TYR A 77 -13.95 11.55 0.20
N ASN A 78 -12.97 12.43 0.35
CA ASN A 78 -12.02 12.46 1.45
C ASN A 78 -12.02 13.86 2.11
N PRO A 79 -13.11 14.24 2.82
CA PRO A 79 -13.17 15.49 3.54
C PRO A 79 -12.05 15.55 4.57
N GLU A 80 -11.51 16.76 4.78
CA GLU A 80 -10.40 17.02 5.73
C GLU A 80 -9.12 16.23 5.43
N SER A 81 -9.03 15.59 4.27
CA SER A 81 -7.89 14.75 3.87
C SER A 81 -7.56 13.66 4.91
N ALA A 82 -8.60 13.01 5.42
CA ALA A 82 -8.51 11.93 6.41
C ALA A 82 -7.75 10.69 5.88
N MET A 83 -7.94 10.33 4.61
CA MET A 83 -7.10 9.36 3.89
C MET A 83 -5.84 10.04 3.36
N LEU A 84 -4.67 9.50 3.72
CA LEU A 84 -3.37 10.00 3.27
C LEU A 84 -3.14 9.64 1.79
N THR A 85 -2.87 10.64 0.95
CA THR A 85 -2.60 10.43 -0.47
C THR A 85 -1.13 10.10 -0.70
N PRO A 86 -0.77 9.38 -1.79
CA PRO A 86 0.62 9.11 -2.11
C PRO A 86 1.49 10.36 -2.23
N LEU A 87 0.98 11.41 -2.90
CA LEU A 87 1.71 12.69 -3.01
C LEU A 87 1.95 13.35 -1.64
N ARG A 88 0.95 13.37 -0.76
CA ARG A 88 1.11 13.95 0.59
C ARG A 88 2.05 13.10 1.45
N ALA A 89 2.02 11.78 1.30
CA ALA A 89 2.96 10.89 1.96
C ALA A 89 4.40 11.13 1.46
N LEU A 90 4.60 11.35 0.15
CA LEU A 90 5.89 11.73 -0.40
C LEU A 90 6.39 13.08 0.13
N GLU A 91 5.51 14.08 0.26
CA GLU A 91 5.85 15.36 0.88
C GLU A 91 6.29 15.18 2.34
N MET A 92 5.58 14.34 3.10
CA MET A 92 5.95 14.00 4.48
C MET A 92 7.31 13.29 4.52
N ALA A 93 7.53 12.29 3.66
CA ALA A 93 8.78 11.55 3.59
C ALA A 93 9.97 12.48 3.26
N SER A 94 9.79 13.31 2.23
CA SER A 94 10.79 14.30 1.79
C SER A 94 11.09 15.33 2.89
N SER A 95 10.07 15.86 3.58
CA SER A 95 10.28 16.81 4.69
C SER A 95 11.03 16.24 5.90
N ARG A 96 11.08 14.91 5.99
CA ARG A 96 11.76 14.15 7.04
C ARG A 96 13.08 13.54 6.56
N ASN A 97 13.53 13.91 5.35
CA ASN A 97 14.77 13.47 4.74
C ASN A 97 14.87 11.97 4.45
N PHE A 98 13.73 11.27 4.30
CA PHE A 98 13.76 9.91 3.79
C PHE A 98 14.36 9.90 2.37
N GLU A 99 15.38 9.06 2.19
CA GLU A 99 16.13 8.96 0.94
C GLU A 99 15.46 8.01 -0.05
N TYR A 100 14.75 7.01 0.46
CA TYR A 100 14.08 5.99 -0.33
C TYR A 100 12.64 5.74 0.14
N VAL A 101 11.75 5.56 -0.82
CA VAL A 101 10.36 5.12 -0.60
C VAL A 101 10.11 3.85 -1.39
N VAL A 102 9.59 2.81 -0.72
CA VAL A 102 9.05 1.62 -1.38
C VAL A 102 7.54 1.58 -1.16
N ASP A 103 6.77 1.68 -2.23
CA ASP A 103 5.33 1.48 -2.22
C ASP A 103 4.98 0.04 -2.59
N ILE A 104 4.23 -0.60 -1.70
CA ILE A 104 3.72 -1.96 -1.88
C ILE A 104 2.19 -1.86 -1.98
N PRO A 105 1.59 -2.17 -3.14
CA PRO A 105 0.15 -2.23 -3.35
C PRO A 105 -0.48 -3.48 -2.69
N TYR A 106 -0.35 -3.61 -1.37
CA TYR A 106 -0.62 -4.85 -0.63
C TYR A 106 -2.09 -5.25 -0.53
N GLU A 107 -3.03 -4.32 -0.73
CA GLU A 107 -4.48 -4.66 -0.76
C GLU A 107 -4.88 -5.35 -2.08
N PHE A 108 -4.06 -5.22 -3.11
CA PHE A 108 -4.45 -5.62 -4.46
C PHE A 108 -3.96 -7.05 -4.76
N PRO A 109 -4.85 -7.94 -5.23
CA PRO A 109 -4.48 -9.31 -5.60
C PRO A 109 -3.74 -9.40 -6.96
N GLY A 110 -3.30 -8.28 -7.53
CA GLY A 110 -2.58 -8.27 -8.78
C GLY A 110 -2.56 -6.92 -9.49
N ASP A 111 -1.77 -6.86 -10.56
CA ASP A 111 -1.51 -5.65 -11.35
C ASP A 111 -2.70 -5.27 -12.23
N SER A 112 -3.77 -4.78 -11.60
CA SER A 112 -4.98 -4.30 -12.26
C SER A 112 -4.87 -2.84 -12.71
N VAL A 113 -5.93 -2.31 -13.33
CA VAL A 113 -6.05 -0.87 -13.62
C VAL A 113 -5.92 -0.02 -12.35
N ASP A 114 -6.38 -0.52 -11.20
CA ASP A 114 -6.29 0.21 -9.94
C ASP A 114 -4.84 0.40 -9.49
N VAL A 115 -4.00 -0.61 -9.72
CA VAL A 115 -2.57 -0.59 -9.42
C VAL A 115 -1.81 0.14 -10.52
N LEU A 116 -1.87 -0.34 -11.76
CA LEU A 116 -1.04 0.14 -12.87
C LEU A 116 -1.41 1.55 -13.34
N VAL A 117 -2.67 1.96 -13.22
CA VAL A 117 -3.11 3.26 -13.71
C VAL A 117 -3.45 4.19 -12.56
N LYS A 118 -4.40 3.80 -11.70
CA LYS A 118 -4.97 4.74 -10.74
C LYS A 118 -4.01 5.10 -9.60
N LEU A 119 -3.31 4.11 -9.03
CA LEU A 119 -2.29 4.38 -8.01
C LEU A 119 -1.17 5.25 -8.57
N ARG A 120 -0.64 4.94 -9.76
CA ARG A 120 0.41 5.75 -10.42
C ARG A 120 -0.08 7.18 -10.76
N ASN A 121 -1.34 7.34 -11.15
CA ASN A 121 -1.94 8.68 -11.28
C ASN A 121 -2.00 9.42 -9.92
N ALA A 122 -2.26 8.72 -8.82
CA ALA A 122 -2.26 9.29 -7.46
C ALA A 122 -0.86 9.71 -6.99
N TYR A 123 0.20 9.18 -7.60
CA TYR A 123 1.59 9.65 -7.50
C TYR A 123 1.89 10.86 -8.42
N GLY A 124 0.90 11.36 -9.17
CA GLY A 124 1.07 12.48 -10.10
C GLY A 124 1.66 12.08 -11.45
N ILE A 125 1.78 10.79 -11.77
CA ILE A 125 2.25 10.31 -13.07
C ILE A 125 1.14 10.51 -14.10
N LYS A 126 1.37 11.37 -15.09
CA LYS A 126 0.32 11.77 -16.07
C LYS A 126 0.40 11.04 -17.41
N THR A 127 1.54 10.43 -17.70
CA THR A 127 1.77 9.72 -18.97
C THR A 127 2.02 8.26 -18.63
N LEU A 128 1.20 7.35 -19.15
CA LEU A 128 1.31 5.91 -18.90
C LEU A 128 1.42 5.16 -20.25
N PRO A 129 2.06 3.99 -20.29
CA PRO A 129 2.64 3.24 -19.17
C PRO A 129 3.99 3.82 -18.70
N GLN A 130 4.30 3.68 -17.40
CA GLN A 130 5.57 4.07 -16.76
C GLN A 130 6.08 2.96 -15.85
N TRP A 131 6.00 1.71 -16.31
CA TRP A 131 6.47 0.54 -15.57
C TRP A 131 7.33 -0.36 -16.46
N ASN A 132 8.21 -1.14 -15.84
CA ASN A 132 9.06 -2.12 -16.51
C ASN A 132 8.31 -3.45 -16.77
N GLU A 133 9.01 -4.47 -17.29
CA GLU A 133 8.43 -5.81 -17.52
C GLU A 133 7.95 -6.51 -16.24
N MET A 134 8.43 -6.07 -15.06
CA MET A 134 8.01 -6.55 -13.75
C MET A 134 6.88 -5.70 -13.14
N PHE A 135 6.28 -4.80 -13.92
CA PHE A 135 5.25 -3.84 -13.49
C PHE A 135 5.69 -2.86 -12.40
N GLU A 136 7.00 -2.69 -12.20
CA GLU A 136 7.53 -1.74 -11.23
C GLU A 136 7.70 -0.36 -11.86
N THR A 137 7.47 0.69 -11.08
CA THR A 137 7.73 2.08 -11.47
C THR A 137 8.81 2.66 -10.57
N ARG A 138 9.85 3.27 -11.15
CA ARG A 138 10.86 4.05 -10.42
C ARG A 138 10.75 5.51 -10.81
N LEU A 139 10.70 6.41 -9.82
CA LEU A 139 10.62 7.86 -10.03
C LEU A 139 11.36 8.61 -8.93
N LYS A 140 11.55 9.92 -9.11
CA LYS A 140 12.14 10.80 -8.11
C LYS A 140 11.13 11.85 -7.65
N HIS A 141 11.06 12.09 -6.34
CA HIS A 141 10.28 13.18 -5.76
C HIS A 141 11.19 14.07 -4.91
N GLY A 142 11.62 15.20 -5.47
CA GLY A 142 12.72 15.98 -4.87
C GLY A 142 14.01 15.17 -4.85
N GLU A 143 14.58 14.95 -3.67
CA GLU A 143 15.75 14.08 -3.47
C GLU A 143 15.40 12.63 -3.13
N THR A 144 14.14 12.34 -2.78
CA THR A 144 13.68 11.00 -2.43
C THR A 144 13.52 10.14 -3.68
N ASN A 145 14.14 8.97 -3.69
CA ASN A 145 13.94 7.94 -4.71
C ASN A 145 12.71 7.12 -4.35
N VAL A 146 11.86 6.82 -5.34
CA VAL A 146 10.59 6.12 -5.10
C VAL A 146 10.52 4.90 -6.02
N LYS A 147 10.25 3.74 -5.44
CA LYS A 147 9.88 2.50 -6.16
C LYS A 147 8.45 2.13 -5.82
N ILE A 148 7.61 1.96 -6.83
CA ILE A 148 6.28 1.35 -6.71
C ILE A 148 6.42 -0.09 -7.22
N THR A 149 6.18 -1.08 -6.37
CA THR A 149 6.31 -2.49 -6.75
C THR A 149 5.13 -2.96 -7.62
N SER A 150 5.24 -4.17 -8.15
CA SER A 150 4.07 -4.95 -8.57
C SER A 150 3.17 -5.24 -7.36
N ALA A 151 1.87 -5.41 -7.59
CA ALA A 151 0.96 -5.96 -6.58
C ALA A 151 1.16 -7.48 -6.36
N ASN A 152 1.69 -8.18 -7.35
CA ASN A 152 2.09 -9.59 -7.24
C ASN A 152 3.48 -9.75 -6.62
N PHE A 153 3.85 -8.87 -5.69
CA PHE A 153 5.14 -8.91 -5.02
C PHE A 153 5.21 -10.15 -4.11
N HIS A 154 6.08 -11.12 -4.44
CA HIS A 154 6.15 -12.44 -3.78
C HIS A 154 4.83 -13.22 -3.79
N PRO A 155 4.39 -13.71 -4.98
CA PRO A 155 3.11 -14.38 -5.13
C PRO A 155 3.06 -15.78 -4.47
N GLU A 156 4.11 -16.24 -3.83
CA GLU A 156 4.08 -17.43 -3.00
C GLU A 156 3.32 -17.19 -1.69
N HIS A 157 3.46 -16.01 -1.08
CA HIS A 157 2.93 -15.73 0.26
C HIS A 157 1.41 -15.52 0.29
N TRP A 158 0.87 -14.81 -0.70
CA TRP A 158 -0.58 -14.67 -0.86
C TRP A 158 -1.26 -16.00 -1.23
N ILE A 159 -0.67 -16.82 -2.12
CA ILE A 159 -1.22 -18.14 -2.50
C ILE A 159 -1.33 -19.02 -1.27
N GLU A 160 -0.27 -19.09 -0.45
CA GLU A 160 -0.28 -19.87 0.78
C GLU A 160 -1.34 -19.34 1.75
N SER A 161 -1.45 -18.02 1.92
CA SER A 161 -2.45 -17.42 2.80
C SER A 161 -3.89 -17.73 2.34
N TYR A 162 -4.17 -17.66 1.04
CA TYR A 162 -5.47 -18.05 0.50
C TYR A 162 -5.77 -19.53 0.70
N TYR A 163 -4.76 -20.38 0.49
CA TYR A 163 -4.90 -21.81 0.70
C TYR A 163 -5.27 -22.12 2.17
N GLN A 164 -4.53 -21.57 3.13
CA GLN A 164 -4.78 -21.78 4.56
C GLN A 164 -6.19 -21.30 4.97
N VAL A 165 -6.57 -20.08 4.58
CA VAL A 165 -7.90 -19.54 4.90
C VAL A 165 -9.02 -20.38 4.28
N ALA A 166 -8.85 -20.85 3.04
CA ALA A 166 -9.83 -21.70 2.38
C ALA A 166 -9.97 -23.06 3.07
N VAL A 167 -8.86 -23.68 3.47
CA VAL A 167 -8.85 -24.95 4.22
C VAL A 167 -9.55 -24.77 5.56
N GLU A 168 -9.17 -23.77 6.34
CA GLU A 168 -9.80 -23.49 7.64
C GLU A 168 -11.31 -23.25 7.52
N ALA A 169 -11.75 -22.53 6.49
CA ALA A 169 -13.16 -22.28 6.25
C ALA A 169 -13.93 -23.59 5.95
N VAL A 170 -13.35 -24.48 5.16
CA VAL A 170 -13.96 -25.79 4.85
C VAL A 170 -13.97 -26.69 6.10
N GLU A 171 -12.88 -26.74 6.86
CA GLU A 171 -12.80 -27.54 8.10
C GLU A 171 -13.86 -27.12 9.12
N ARG A 172 -14.11 -25.82 9.27
CA ARG A 172 -15.19 -25.32 10.14
C ARG A 172 -16.56 -25.84 9.70
N LEU A 173 -16.84 -25.91 8.40
CA LEU A 173 -18.11 -26.43 7.90
C LEU A 173 -18.28 -27.94 8.13
N VAL A 174 -17.18 -28.70 8.09
CA VAL A 174 -17.19 -30.16 8.31
C VAL A 174 -17.28 -30.52 9.80
N THR A 175 -16.84 -29.62 10.68
CA THR A 175 -16.81 -29.83 12.14
C THR A 175 -18.00 -29.20 12.88
N MET A 176 -18.89 -28.50 12.16
CA MET A 176 -20.14 -28.02 12.73
C MET A 176 -21.12 -29.20 12.94
N PRO A 177 -21.63 -29.41 14.18
CA PRO A 177 -22.60 -30.45 14.49
C PRO A 177 -23.99 -30.20 13.87
#